data_AF-A0A6P0VZM6-F1
#
_entry.id   AF-A0A6P0VZM6-F1
#
_cell.length_a   1.000
_cell.length_b   1.000
_cell.length_c   1.000
_cell.angle_alpha   90.00
_cell.angle_beta   90.00
_cell.angle_gamma   90.00
#
_symmetry.space_group_name_H-M   'P 1'
#
loop_
_entity.id
_entity.type
_entity.pdbx_description
1 polymer ?
#
loop_
_entity_poly.entity_id
_entity_poly.type
_entity_poly.pdbx_seq_one_letter_code
_entity_poly.pdbx_strand_id
1 'polypeptide(L)'
;PQRTSIPHDKQQAVIESLSQRGLIKVVEGRITEVWLTEQGQQYLLNNYEGNSTSEHIHLRMLTDYLRLLRKFQGVNREQIQSPTTESQEEPTIKKLPLSGSKPTDAEILQLIQDLDKKLGTNNYLPIFHLRQQLHTRLSREELDKALYRLQKQEQIELSALVHTQNYTPEQINAGIKQRVGSKLFFIQVTVE
;
A
#
# COMPACT_ATOMS: atom_id res chain seq x y z
N PRO A 1 4.22 -31.26 -9.74
CA PRO A 1 4.93 -31.61 -8.48
C PRO A 1 6.41 -32.01 -8.74
N GLN A 2 7.33 -31.04 -8.66
CA GLN A 2 8.77 -31.32 -8.75
C GLN A 2 9.24 -31.96 -7.43
N ARG A 3 9.97 -33.08 -7.53
CA ARG A 3 10.46 -33.86 -6.38
C ARG A 3 11.52 -33.07 -5.62
N THR A 4 11.14 -32.39 -4.54
CA THR A 4 12.07 -31.95 -3.51
C THR A 4 12.65 -33.21 -2.84
N SER A 5 13.97 -33.28 -2.66
CA SER A 5 14.66 -34.43 -2.04
C SER A 5 14.48 -34.50 -0.51
N ILE A 6 13.30 -34.12 -0.03
CA ILE A 6 12.96 -34.03 1.40
C ILE A 6 12.06 -35.22 1.75
N PRO A 7 12.28 -35.95 2.86
CA PRO A 7 11.40 -37.04 3.29
C PRO A 7 9.95 -36.57 3.46
N HIS A 8 8.98 -37.36 2.95
CA HIS A 8 7.55 -37.01 2.93
C HIS A 8 7.00 -36.61 4.31
N ASP A 9 7.45 -37.30 5.36
CA ASP A 9 7.06 -37.05 6.75
C ASP A 9 7.49 -35.65 7.25
N LYS A 10 8.71 -35.23 6.86
CA LYS A 10 9.20 -33.87 7.13
C LYS A 10 8.49 -32.81 6.30
N GLN A 11 8.07 -33.14 5.07
CA GLN A 11 7.32 -32.22 4.22
C GLN A 11 5.96 -31.91 4.84
N GLN A 12 5.22 -32.92 5.30
CA GLN A 12 3.92 -32.73 5.95
C GLN A 12 4.05 -31.92 7.25
N ALA A 13 5.01 -32.24 8.11
CA ALA A 13 5.23 -31.48 9.35
C ALA A 13 5.55 -29.99 9.08
N VAL A 14 6.35 -29.70 8.06
CA VAL A 14 6.65 -28.32 7.66
C VAL A 14 5.40 -27.63 7.11
N ILE A 15 4.62 -28.29 6.26
CA ILE A 15 3.38 -27.72 5.70
C ILE A 15 2.36 -27.44 6.81
N GLU A 16 2.18 -28.35 7.77
CA GLU A 16 1.32 -28.12 8.92
C GLU A 16 1.79 -26.92 9.76
N SER A 17 3.10 -26.81 10.03
CA SER A 17 3.65 -25.68 10.77
C SER A 17 3.47 -24.33 10.04
N LEU A 18 3.56 -24.32 8.70
CA LEU A 18 3.39 -23.13 7.89
C LEU A 18 1.90 -22.73 7.79
N SER A 19 1.00 -23.71 7.76
CA SER A 19 -0.44 -23.49 7.79
C SER A 19 -0.89 -22.93 9.15
N GLN A 20 -0.38 -23.47 10.26
CA GLN A 20 -0.67 -22.96 11.61
C GLN A 20 -0.20 -21.51 11.80
N ARG A 21 0.89 -21.13 11.14
CA ARG A 21 1.42 -19.75 11.14
C ARG A 21 0.67 -18.82 10.18
N GLY A 22 -0.37 -19.30 9.48
CA GLY A 22 -1.14 -18.52 8.52
C GLY A 22 -0.39 -18.14 7.25
N LEU A 23 0.80 -18.69 7.01
CA LEU A 23 1.66 -18.33 5.88
C LEU A 23 1.20 -18.98 4.57
N ILE A 24 0.45 -20.07 4.66
CA ILE A 24 -0.13 -20.78 3.52
C ILE A 24 -1.60 -21.11 3.77
N LYS A 25 -2.40 -21.13 2.70
CA LYS A 25 -3.82 -21.52 2.75
C LYS A 25 -4.00 -22.90 2.14
N VAL A 26 -4.52 -23.83 2.93
CA VAL A 26 -4.86 -25.19 2.48
C VAL A 26 -6.34 -25.19 2.10
N VAL A 27 -6.63 -25.51 0.84
CA VAL A 27 -7.99 -25.32 0.29
C VAL A 27 -8.89 -26.54 0.56
N GLU A 28 -8.36 -27.76 0.68
CA GLU A 28 -9.12 -28.95 1.09
C GLU A 28 -8.25 -29.95 1.87
N GLY A 29 -8.87 -30.74 2.77
CA GLY A 29 -8.24 -31.55 3.83
C GLY A 29 -7.28 -32.69 3.41
N ARG A 30 -6.84 -32.74 2.15
CA ARG A 30 -5.63 -33.47 1.73
C ARG A 30 -4.73 -32.47 1.05
N ILE A 31 -3.56 -32.22 1.64
CA ILE A 31 -2.52 -31.30 1.16
C ILE A 31 -2.10 -31.70 -0.27
N THR A 32 -2.82 -31.20 -1.25
CA THR A 32 -2.59 -31.47 -2.68
C THR A 32 -2.06 -30.22 -3.36
N GLU A 33 -2.57 -29.05 -2.97
CA GLU A 33 -2.11 -27.75 -3.44
C GLU A 33 -1.99 -26.76 -2.28
N VAL A 34 -0.87 -26.02 -2.28
CA VAL A 34 -0.51 -25.07 -1.23
C VAL A 34 -0.20 -23.73 -1.90
N TRP A 35 -0.90 -22.68 -1.46
CA TRP A 35 -0.75 -21.33 -2.00
C TRP A 35 -0.11 -20.41 -0.98
N LEU A 36 0.76 -19.53 -1.45
CA LEU A 36 1.42 -18.52 -0.63
C LEU A 36 0.42 -17.40 -0.31
N THR A 37 0.18 -17.15 0.98
CA THR A 37 -0.68 -16.04 1.43
C THR A 37 0.05 -14.70 1.32
N GLU A 38 -0.69 -13.59 1.41
CA GLU A 38 -0.11 -12.24 1.45
C GLU A 38 0.87 -12.07 2.63
N GLN A 39 0.54 -12.63 3.79
CA GLN A 39 1.44 -12.66 4.95
C GLN A 39 2.70 -13.51 4.70
N GLY A 40 2.56 -14.63 4.00
CA GLY A 40 3.68 -15.46 3.54
C GLY A 40 4.62 -14.71 2.60
N GLN A 41 4.07 -13.90 1.69
CA GLN A 41 4.86 -13.06 0.78
C GLN A 41 5.64 -11.99 1.55
N GLN A 42 5.01 -11.30 2.50
CA GLN A 42 5.67 -10.31 3.34
C GLN A 42 6.76 -10.93 4.22
N TYR A 43 6.52 -12.13 4.75
CA TYR A 43 7.50 -12.85 5.55
C TYR A 43 8.75 -13.19 4.73
N LEU A 44 8.58 -13.70 3.50
CA LEU A 44 9.67 -13.98 2.59
C LEU A 44 10.42 -12.71 2.17
N LEU A 45 9.72 -11.60 1.94
CA LEU A 45 10.36 -10.34 1.59
C LEU A 45 11.32 -9.87 2.70
N ASN A 46 10.93 -10.03 3.97
CA ASN A 46 11.65 -9.46 5.10
C ASN A 46 12.70 -10.41 5.69
N ASN A 47 12.48 -11.72 5.62
CA ASN A 47 13.28 -12.72 6.35
C ASN A 47 13.95 -13.75 5.44
N TYR A 48 13.79 -13.65 4.11
CA TYR A 48 14.49 -14.55 3.21
C TYR A 48 15.96 -14.19 3.14
N GLU A 49 16.78 -15.04 3.75
CA GLU A 49 18.21 -15.07 3.55
C GLU A 49 18.54 -16.11 2.47
N GLY A 50 19.06 -15.65 1.34
CA GLY A 50 19.46 -16.53 0.26
C GLY A 50 20.64 -17.40 0.70
N ASN A 51 20.40 -18.69 0.90
CA ASN A 51 21.46 -19.66 1.20
C ASN A 51 22.21 -20.07 -0.09
N SER A 52 22.72 -19.08 -0.82
CA SER A 52 23.50 -19.31 -2.02
C SER A 52 24.93 -19.69 -1.66
N THR A 53 25.38 -20.85 -2.13
CA THR A 53 26.78 -21.29 -2.01
C THR A 53 27.72 -20.55 -2.96
N SER A 54 27.20 -19.63 -3.79
CA SER A 54 28.00 -18.85 -4.73
C SER A 54 28.61 -17.62 -4.06
N GLU A 55 29.94 -17.55 -4.01
CA GLU A 55 30.68 -16.40 -3.47
C GLU A 55 30.52 -15.11 -4.30
N HIS A 56 30.10 -15.22 -5.56
CA HIS A 56 30.06 -14.10 -6.50
C HIS A 56 28.65 -13.88 -7.06
N ILE A 57 28.15 -12.64 -6.95
CA ILE A 57 26.90 -12.24 -7.58
C ILE A 57 27.17 -12.01 -9.07
N HIS A 58 26.64 -12.89 -9.92
CA HIS A 58 26.76 -12.72 -11.37
C HIS A 58 25.87 -11.55 -11.84
N LEU A 59 26.36 -10.74 -12.78
CA LEU A 59 25.62 -9.58 -13.33
C LEU A 59 24.22 -9.95 -13.85
N ARG A 60 24.07 -11.18 -14.35
CA ARG A 60 22.77 -11.71 -14.80
C ARG A 60 21.76 -11.86 -13.66
N MET A 61 22.20 -12.33 -12.49
CA MET A 61 21.35 -12.44 -11.29
C MET A 61 20.85 -11.05 -10.87
N LEU A 62 21.73 -10.05 -10.87
CA LEU A 62 21.36 -8.67 -10.59
C LEU A 62 20.39 -8.12 -11.63
N THR A 63 20.65 -8.38 -12.92
CA THR A 63 19.77 -7.93 -14.02
C THR A 63 18.38 -8.56 -13.92
N ASP A 64 18.32 -9.84 -13.60
CA ASP A 64 17.06 -10.58 -13.43
C ASP A 64 16.30 -10.10 -12.18
N TYR A 65 17.02 -9.81 -11.09
CA TYR A 65 16.45 -9.19 -9.88
C TYR A 65 15.91 -7.78 -10.16
N LEU A 66 16.67 -6.92 -10.85
CA LEU A 66 16.22 -5.59 -11.25
C LEU A 66 15.01 -5.65 -12.21
N ARG A 67 14.98 -6.63 -13.12
CA ARG A 67 13.82 -6.88 -13.97
C ARG A 67 12.60 -7.30 -13.15
N LEU A 68 12.79 -8.16 -12.14
CA LEU A 68 11.74 -8.57 -11.21
C LEU A 68 11.22 -7.39 -10.39
N LEU A 69 12.09 -6.55 -9.83
CA LEU A 69 11.69 -5.34 -9.09
C LEU A 69 10.91 -4.38 -9.98
N ARG A 70 11.38 -4.15 -11.22
CA ARG A 70 10.67 -3.31 -12.18
C ARG A 70 9.31 -3.90 -12.55
N LYS A 71 9.19 -5.22 -12.66
CA LYS A 71 7.90 -5.89 -12.86
C LYS A 71 7.02 -5.82 -11.62
N PHE A 72 7.53 -5.92 -10.40
CA PHE A 72 6.72 -5.77 -9.19
C PHE A 72 6.15 -4.34 -9.06
N GLN A 73 6.97 -3.34 -9.36
CA GLN A 73 6.53 -1.95 -9.46
C GLN A 73 5.65 -1.72 -10.69
N GLY A 74 5.90 -2.46 -11.76
CA GLY A 74 5.20 -2.39 -13.05
C GLY A 74 3.87 -3.13 -13.08
N VAL A 75 3.65 -4.19 -12.31
CA VAL A 75 2.36 -4.89 -12.18
C VAL A 75 1.36 -3.99 -11.43
N ASN A 76 1.85 -3.13 -10.53
CA ASN A 76 1.08 -1.99 -9.99
C ASN A 76 0.77 -0.91 -11.05
N ARG A 77 1.46 -0.92 -12.20
CA ARG A 77 1.33 0.05 -13.30
C ARG A 77 0.60 -0.50 -14.53
N GLU A 78 0.65 -1.81 -14.76
CA GLU A 78 0.15 -2.50 -15.96
C GLU A 78 -1.29 -2.99 -15.84
N GLN A 79 -1.92 -2.92 -14.65
CA GLN A 79 -3.39 -2.88 -14.56
C GLN A 79 -4.00 -1.57 -15.14
N ILE A 80 -3.17 -0.64 -15.62
CA ILE A 80 -3.60 0.64 -16.22
C ILE A 80 -3.41 0.64 -17.75
N GLN A 81 -2.92 -0.44 -18.36
CA GLN A 81 -2.76 -0.47 -19.83
C GLN A 81 -3.30 -1.77 -20.45
N SER A 82 -4.50 -1.67 -21.00
CA SER A 82 -5.01 -2.49 -22.11
C SER A 82 -5.86 -1.59 -23.02
N PRO A 83 -5.95 -1.88 -24.33
CA PRO A 83 -5.88 -0.87 -25.38
C PRO A 83 -7.26 -0.40 -25.91
N THR A 84 -7.31 0.90 -26.22
CA THR A 84 -8.05 1.61 -27.30
C THR A 84 -8.29 0.69 -28.53
N THR A 85 -9.41 0.61 -29.25
CA THR A 85 -10.68 1.33 -29.41
C THR A 85 -11.55 0.47 -30.34
N GLU A 86 -12.88 0.45 -30.19
CA GLU A 86 -13.80 0.56 -31.33
C GLU A 86 -15.23 0.89 -30.87
N SER A 87 -15.83 1.84 -31.58
CA SER A 87 -17.08 2.55 -31.30
C SER A 87 -18.32 1.67 -31.33
N GLN A 88 -19.30 1.94 -30.46
CA GLN A 88 -20.69 2.29 -30.83
C GLN A 88 -21.62 2.31 -29.60
N GLU A 89 -22.32 3.45 -29.49
CA GLU A 89 -23.69 3.65 -28.98
C GLU A 89 -23.98 3.54 -27.46
N GLU A 90 -24.61 4.61 -26.96
CA GLU A 90 -25.27 4.78 -25.64
C GLU A 90 -26.28 3.65 -25.31
N PRO A 91 -26.78 3.46 -24.05
CA PRO A 91 -26.94 4.49 -23.00
C PRO A 91 -26.59 4.09 -21.54
N THR A 92 -26.35 5.13 -20.72
CA THR A 92 -26.64 5.25 -19.27
C THR A 92 -26.12 4.19 -18.29
N ILE A 93 -24.84 4.22 -17.90
CA ILE A 93 -24.42 3.89 -16.51
C ILE A 93 -23.26 4.81 -16.08
N LYS A 94 -23.44 5.43 -14.91
CA LYS A 94 -22.54 6.34 -14.18
C LYS A 94 -21.05 5.98 -14.32
N LYS A 95 -20.34 6.61 -15.27
CA LYS A 95 -18.88 6.57 -15.36
C LYS A 95 -18.28 7.80 -14.69
N LEU A 96 -17.61 7.53 -13.58
CA LEU A 96 -16.57 8.36 -12.97
C LEU A 96 -15.63 8.90 -14.07
N PRO A 97 -15.33 10.21 -14.13
CA PRO A 97 -14.43 10.72 -15.15
C PRO A 97 -12.99 10.31 -14.85
N LEU A 98 -12.45 9.44 -15.70
CA LEU A 98 -11.02 9.39 -15.97
C LEU A 98 -10.65 10.72 -16.66
N SER A 99 -9.92 11.58 -15.97
CA SER A 99 -9.19 12.68 -16.60
C SER A 99 -7.89 12.90 -15.83
N GLY A 100 -6.85 13.36 -16.51
CA GLY A 100 -5.60 13.82 -15.91
C GLY A 100 -5.76 15.09 -15.04
N SER A 101 -6.91 15.23 -14.39
CA SER A 101 -7.22 16.26 -13.42
C SER A 101 -6.72 15.82 -12.05
N LYS A 102 -6.04 16.74 -11.39
CA LYS A 102 -5.68 16.65 -9.97
C LYS A 102 -6.85 16.03 -9.19
N PRO A 103 -6.62 15.06 -8.29
CA PRO A 103 -7.69 14.45 -7.52
C PRO A 103 -8.56 15.54 -6.91
N THR A 104 -9.86 15.38 -7.12
CA THR A 104 -10.83 16.38 -6.69
C THR A 104 -10.88 16.39 -5.17
N ASP A 105 -11.19 17.53 -4.58
CA ASP A 105 -11.23 17.69 -3.11
C ASP A 105 -12.17 16.65 -2.46
N ALA A 106 -13.26 16.27 -3.14
CA ALA A 106 -14.15 15.18 -2.76
C ALA A 106 -13.51 13.78 -2.76
N GLU A 107 -12.61 13.49 -3.70
CA GLU A 107 -11.89 12.20 -3.75
C GLU A 107 -10.89 12.10 -2.60
N ILE A 108 -10.24 13.22 -2.26
CA ILE A 108 -9.33 13.30 -1.12
C ILE A 108 -10.11 13.07 0.18
N LEU A 109 -11.30 13.64 0.33
CA LEU A 109 -12.18 13.39 1.48
C LEU A 109 -12.60 11.92 1.59
N GLN A 110 -13.03 11.30 0.49
CA GLN A 110 -13.38 9.88 0.50
C GLN A 110 -12.19 9.02 0.93
N LEU A 111 -11.00 9.34 0.42
CA LEU A 111 -9.78 8.64 0.81
C LEU A 111 -9.45 8.83 2.30
N ILE A 112 -9.63 10.04 2.85
CA ILE A 112 -9.46 10.30 4.28
C ILE A 112 -10.41 9.41 5.09
N GLN A 113 -11.70 9.34 4.73
CA GLN A 113 -12.69 8.53 5.44
C GLN A 113 -12.40 7.03 5.34
N ASP A 114 -12.01 6.54 4.16
CA ASP A 114 -11.66 5.14 3.95
C ASP A 114 -10.42 4.75 4.75
N LEU A 115 -9.41 5.63 4.81
CA LEU A 115 -8.22 5.41 5.63
C LEU A 115 -8.53 5.45 7.12
N ASP A 116 -9.40 6.36 7.57
CA ASP A 116 -9.81 6.42 8.97
C ASP A 116 -10.54 5.15 9.40
N LYS A 117 -11.47 4.64 8.58
CA LYS A 117 -12.15 3.35 8.80
C LYS A 117 -11.19 2.17 8.81
N LYS A 118 -10.22 2.15 7.88
CA LYS A 118 -9.27 1.05 7.74
C LYS A 118 -8.28 0.99 8.90
N LEU A 119 -7.83 2.13 9.39
CA LEU A 119 -6.88 2.23 10.49
C LEU A 119 -7.55 2.28 11.86
N GLY A 120 -8.87 2.49 11.92
CA GLY A 120 -9.63 2.60 13.17
C GLY A 120 -9.21 3.81 14.00
N THR A 121 -8.77 4.88 13.34
CA THR A 121 -8.19 6.06 14.00
C THR A 121 -9.23 7.03 14.60
N ASN A 122 -10.52 6.70 14.54
CA ASN A 122 -11.61 7.46 15.17
C ASN A 122 -11.52 8.98 14.90
N ASN A 123 -11.44 9.38 13.63
CA ASN A 123 -11.27 10.77 13.20
C ASN A 123 -9.98 11.46 13.70
N TYR A 124 -8.91 10.71 13.94
CA TYR A 124 -7.58 11.23 14.23
C TYR A 124 -6.55 10.66 13.26
N LEU A 125 -6.75 10.89 11.96
CA LEU A 125 -5.91 10.31 10.92
C LEU A 125 -4.59 11.09 10.76
N PRO A 126 -3.42 10.45 10.93
CA PRO A 126 -2.16 11.10 10.64
C PRO A 126 -1.93 11.40 9.14
N ILE A 127 -1.48 12.61 8.82
CA ILE A 127 -1.21 13.08 7.44
C ILE A 127 -0.22 12.19 6.70
N PHE A 128 0.72 11.54 7.41
CA PHE A 128 1.73 10.71 6.76
C PHE A 128 1.13 9.47 6.06
N HIS A 129 0.00 8.94 6.55
CA HIS A 129 -0.69 7.82 5.88
C HIS A 129 -1.29 8.26 4.54
N LEU A 130 -1.92 9.44 4.50
CA LEU A 130 -2.42 10.03 3.26
C LEU A 130 -1.29 10.30 2.28
N ARG A 131 -0.17 10.82 2.76
CA ARG A 131 1.01 11.02 1.92
C ARG A 131 1.50 9.71 1.32
N GLN A 132 1.67 8.65 2.11
CA GLN A 132 2.12 7.35 1.58
C GLN A 132 1.22 6.82 0.46
N GLN A 133 -0.10 6.99 0.58
CA GLN A 133 -1.06 6.59 -0.45
C GLN A 133 -1.02 7.51 -1.68
N LEU A 134 -0.96 8.82 -1.46
CA LEU A 134 -1.06 9.85 -2.49
C LEU A 134 0.29 10.29 -3.08
N HIS A 135 1.43 9.85 -2.57
CA HIS A 135 2.76 10.15 -3.14
C HIS A 135 2.89 9.71 -4.60
N THR A 136 2.08 8.75 -5.03
CA THR A 136 2.01 8.29 -6.42
C THR A 136 1.12 9.16 -7.31
N ARG A 137 0.22 9.96 -6.72
CA ARG A 137 -0.83 10.73 -7.39
C ARG A 137 -0.63 12.25 -7.29
N LEU A 138 0.03 12.73 -6.24
CA LEU A 138 0.16 14.15 -5.88
C LEU A 138 1.52 14.46 -5.27
N SER A 139 2.03 15.67 -5.55
CA SER A 139 3.17 16.20 -4.81
C SER A 139 2.80 16.59 -3.38
N ARG A 140 3.80 16.69 -2.50
CA ARG A 140 3.66 17.14 -1.11
C ARG A 140 2.91 18.48 -1.02
N GLU A 141 3.30 19.44 -1.84
CA GLU A 141 2.77 20.80 -1.86
C GLU A 141 1.33 20.84 -2.38
N GLU A 142 0.98 19.93 -3.29
CA GLU A 142 -0.36 19.86 -3.86
C GLU A 142 -1.36 19.25 -2.88
N LEU A 143 -0.95 18.20 -2.15
CA LEU A 143 -1.74 17.67 -1.06
C LEU A 143 -1.96 18.71 0.03
N ASP A 144 -0.90 19.45 0.42
CA ASP A 144 -1.00 20.49 1.44
C ASP A 144 -2.00 21.58 1.03
N LYS A 145 -1.95 22.02 -0.24
CA LYS A 145 -2.93 22.97 -0.80
C LYS A 145 -4.35 22.40 -0.82
N ALA A 146 -4.52 21.10 -1.09
CA ALA A 146 -5.84 20.47 -1.05
C ALA A 146 -6.39 20.41 0.38
N LEU A 147 -5.57 20.02 1.35
CA LEU A 147 -5.95 19.98 2.77
C LEU A 147 -6.33 21.38 3.28
N TYR A 148 -5.58 22.43 2.90
CA TYR A 148 -5.97 23.80 3.24
C TYR A 148 -7.30 24.24 2.59
N ARG A 149 -7.60 23.79 1.37
CA ARG A 149 -8.89 24.07 0.71
C ARG A 149 -10.04 23.37 1.44
N LEU A 150 -9.87 22.10 1.79
CA LEU A 150 -10.84 21.31 2.56
C LEU A 150 -11.07 21.89 3.95
N GLN A 151 -10.01 22.33 4.63
CA GLN A 151 -10.12 23.01 5.92
C GLN A 151 -10.89 24.32 5.81
N LYS A 152 -10.65 25.10 4.74
CA LYS A 152 -11.40 26.35 4.48
C LYS A 152 -12.88 26.10 4.18
N GLN A 153 -13.21 24.91 3.67
CA GLN A 153 -14.58 24.46 3.44
C GLN A 153 -15.20 23.82 4.69
N GLU A 154 -14.52 23.86 5.84
CA GLU A 154 -14.95 23.28 7.12
C GLU A 154 -15.20 21.76 7.08
N GLN A 155 -14.68 21.08 6.06
CA GLN A 155 -14.87 19.63 5.89
C GLN A 155 -13.87 18.81 6.71
N ILE A 156 -12.73 19.41 7.06
CA ILE A 156 -11.71 18.80 7.90
C ILE A 156 -11.10 19.82 8.87
N GLU A 157 -10.62 19.32 9.99
CA GLU A 157 -9.77 20.05 10.92
C GLU A 157 -8.35 19.48 10.91
N LEU A 158 -7.37 20.37 10.90
CA LEU A 158 -5.96 20.01 11.00
C LEU A 158 -5.47 20.29 12.43
N SER A 159 -5.10 19.24 13.16
CA SER A 159 -4.59 19.35 14.52
C SER A 159 -3.07 19.17 14.56
N ALA A 160 -2.41 19.92 15.44
CA ALA A 160 -0.96 19.85 15.62
C ALA A 160 -0.55 18.62 16.46
N LEU A 161 0.67 18.11 16.21
CA LEU A 161 1.23 17.03 17.01
C LEU A 161 1.66 17.56 18.39
N VAL A 162 0.99 17.09 19.46
CA VAL A 162 1.34 17.40 20.86
C VAL A 162 2.35 16.40 21.42
N HIS A 163 2.20 15.11 21.08
CA HIS A 163 3.04 14.02 21.60
C HIS A 163 3.84 13.37 20.47
N THR A 164 5.13 13.68 20.40
CA THR A 164 6.07 13.15 19.38
C THR A 164 6.60 11.75 19.71
N GLN A 165 6.36 11.24 20.93
CA GLN A 165 7.00 10.02 21.45
C GLN A 165 6.64 8.74 20.68
N ASN A 166 5.48 8.72 20.01
CA ASN A 166 4.98 7.54 19.28
C ASN A 166 5.33 7.55 17.79
N TYR A 167 6.05 8.57 17.31
CA TYR A 167 6.29 8.77 15.88
C TYR A 167 7.77 8.93 15.57
N THR A 168 8.21 8.33 14.47
CA THR A 168 9.58 8.50 13.99
C THR A 168 9.81 9.94 13.52
N PRO A 169 11.05 10.44 13.56
CA PRO A 169 11.37 11.79 13.06
C PRO A 169 10.97 12.00 11.60
N GLU A 170 11.01 10.94 10.79
CA GLU A 170 10.54 10.96 9.39
C GLU A 170 9.03 11.16 9.29
N GLN A 171 8.25 10.43 10.11
CA GLN A 171 6.80 10.60 10.19
C GLN A 171 6.45 12.01 10.67
N ILE A 172 7.11 12.51 11.71
CA ILE A 172 6.93 13.89 12.19
C ILE A 172 7.25 14.90 11.09
N ASN A 173 8.25 14.63 10.25
CA ASN A 173 8.61 15.50 9.13
C ASN A 173 7.64 15.43 7.95
N ALA A 174 6.78 14.41 7.88
CA ALA A 174 5.68 14.36 6.94
C ALA A 174 4.54 15.33 7.32
N GLY A 175 4.49 15.84 8.56
CA GLY A 175 3.53 16.89 8.94
C GLY A 175 3.67 18.18 8.11
N ILE A 176 2.60 18.97 8.04
CA ILE A 176 2.61 20.27 7.35
C ILE A 176 3.33 21.28 8.26
N LYS A 177 4.37 21.92 7.73
CA LYS A 177 5.17 22.91 8.46
C LYS A 177 4.36 24.19 8.64
N GLN A 178 4.22 24.66 9.88
CA GLN A 178 3.62 25.96 10.20
C GLN A 178 4.72 27.01 10.43
N ARG A 179 4.39 28.30 10.25
CA ARG A 179 5.31 29.42 10.53
C ARG A 179 5.62 29.56 12.03
N VAL A 180 4.68 29.17 12.89
CA VAL A 180 4.80 29.24 14.35
C VAL A 180 4.10 28.01 14.93
N GLY A 181 4.74 27.29 15.85
CA GLY A 181 4.17 26.13 16.54
C GLY A 181 4.56 24.76 15.98
N SER A 182 3.90 23.73 16.52
CA SER A 182 4.09 22.33 16.13
C SER A 182 3.56 22.06 14.71
N LYS A 183 4.09 21.06 14.02
CA LYS A 183 3.61 20.70 12.67
C LYS A 183 2.17 20.18 12.75
N LEU A 184 1.34 20.57 11.77
CA LEU A 184 0.02 19.95 11.60
C LEU A 184 0.23 18.50 11.20
N PHE A 185 -0.48 17.60 11.87
CA PHE A 185 -0.18 16.18 11.81
C PHE A 185 -1.43 15.32 11.73
N PHE A 186 -2.51 15.70 12.41
CA PHE A 186 -3.76 14.96 12.39
C PHE A 186 -4.81 15.66 11.53
N ILE A 187 -5.61 14.85 10.85
CA ILE A 187 -6.80 15.25 10.13
C ILE A 187 -8.00 14.66 10.86
N GLN A 188 -8.96 15.51 11.17
CA GLN A 188 -10.25 15.13 11.71
C GLN A 188 -11.30 15.49 10.67
N VAL A 189 -12.20 14.57 10.33
CA VAL A 189 -13.29 14.86 9.40
C VAL A 189 -14.43 15.47 10.20
N THR A 190 -14.78 16.71 9.89
CA THR A 190 -15.94 17.39 10.46
C THR A 190 -17.13 16.99 9.61
N VAL A 191 -17.81 15.91 10.01
CA VAL A 191 -19.05 15.49 9.36
C VAL A 191 -20.18 16.27 10.02
N GLU A 192 -20.76 17.24 9.31
CA GLU A 192 -22.16 17.65 9.52
C GLU A 192 -23.09 16.73 8.72
#